data_AF-A0A845X172-F1
#
_entry.id   AF-A0A845X172-F1
#
_cell.length_a   1.000
_cell.length_b   1.000
_cell.length_c   1.000
_cell.angle_alpha   90.00
_cell.angle_beta   90.00
_cell.angle_gamma   90.00
#
_symmetry.space_group_name_H-M   'P 1'
#
loop_
_entity.id
_entity.type
_entity.pdbx_description
1 polymer ?
#
loop_
_entity_poly.entity_id
_entity_poly.type
_entity_poly.pdbx_seq_one_letter_code
_entity_poly.pdbx_strand_id
1 'polypeptide(L)'
;MIEDQNPLKHELEAELNDSEWLQKFKAWGLLLQQLKTEVPVTQLCQLQWVTGADDLVIHCSNSEIRDALKQQAQKIYQLNKTASQIIVRLSGYRRSSD
;
A
#
# COMPACT_ATOMS: atom_id res chain seq x y z
N MET A 1 25.03 32.99 -8.81
CA MET A 1 24.12 31.82 -8.72
C MET A 1 22.87 32.22 -9.47
N ILE A 2 22.69 31.72 -10.69
CA ILE A 2 21.43 31.93 -11.42
C ILE A 2 20.49 30.90 -10.82
N GLU A 3 19.59 31.35 -9.96
CA GLU A 3 18.45 30.52 -9.58
C GLU A 3 17.71 30.17 -10.87
N ASP A 4 17.58 28.87 -11.11
CA ASP A 4 16.81 28.26 -12.19
C ASP A 4 15.30 28.54 -11.91
N GLN A 5 14.90 29.82 -11.97
CA GLN A 5 13.52 30.26 -11.88
C GLN A 5 12.87 30.01 -13.24
N ASN A 6 12.70 28.74 -13.59
CA ASN A 6 11.79 28.37 -14.66
C ASN A 6 10.38 28.41 -14.07
N PRO A 7 9.56 29.46 -14.33
CA PRO A 7 8.24 29.59 -13.72
C PRO A 7 7.33 28.39 -14.04
N LEU A 8 7.49 27.78 -15.22
CA LEU A 8 6.77 26.57 -15.60
C LEU A 8 7.13 25.37 -14.71
N LYS A 9 8.37 25.29 -14.25
CA LYS A 9 8.80 24.24 -13.31
C LYS A 9 8.12 24.41 -11.97
N HIS A 10 8.04 25.63 -11.45
CA HIS A 10 7.36 25.92 -10.19
C HIS A 10 5.84 25.71 -10.27
N GLU A 11 5.21 26.09 -11.38
CA GLU A 11 3.79 25.83 -11.62
C GLU A 11 3.52 24.32 -11.68
N LEU A 12 4.31 23.55 -12.44
CA LEU A 12 4.18 22.10 -12.50
C LEU A 12 4.42 21.42 -11.15
N GLU A 13 5.40 21.89 -10.36
CA GLU A 13 5.64 21.38 -9.01
C GLU A 13 4.48 21.69 -8.06
N ALA A 14 3.86 22.87 -8.18
CA ALA A 14 2.69 23.24 -7.40
C ALA A 14 1.48 22.36 -7.78
N GLU A 15 1.17 22.23 -9.06
CA GLU A 15 0.09 21.37 -9.56
C GLU A 15 0.28 19.91 -9.17
N LEU A 16 1.51 19.41 -9.24
CA LEU A 16 1.83 18.04 -8.82
C LEU A 16 1.60 17.87 -7.32
N ASN A 17 1.98 18.84 -6.50
CA ASN A 17 1.78 18.79 -5.04
C ASN A 17 0.31 18.90 -4.63
N ASP A 18 -0.49 19.66 -5.38
CA ASP A 18 -1.93 19.79 -5.17
C ASP A 18 -2.73 18.63 -5.79
N SER A 19 -2.06 17.76 -6.55
CA SER A 19 -2.68 16.58 -7.13
C SER A 19 -3.25 15.65 -6.05
N GLU A 20 -4.58 15.44 -6.11
CA GLU A 20 -5.28 14.48 -5.26
C GLU A 20 -4.67 13.08 -5.36
N TRP A 21 -4.23 12.70 -6.58
CA TRP A 21 -3.57 11.42 -6.81
C TRP A 21 -2.26 11.30 -6.04
N LEU A 22 -1.42 12.35 -6.05
CA LEU A 22 -0.15 12.34 -5.33
C LEU A 22 -0.38 12.26 -3.81
N GLN A 23 -1.39 12.97 -3.31
CA GLN A 23 -1.75 12.92 -1.88
C GLN A 23 -2.24 11.52 -1.48
N LYS A 24 -3.07 10.87 -2.30
CA LYS A 24 -3.49 9.47 -2.09
C LYS A 24 -2.29 8.52 -2.12
N PHE A 25 -1.40 8.68 -3.10
CA PHE A 25 -0.19 7.86 -3.20
C PHE A 25 0.70 7.98 -1.96
N LYS A 26 0.95 9.21 -1.48
CA LYS A 26 1.68 9.46 -0.22
C LYS A 26 1.00 8.77 0.98
N ALA A 27 -0.33 8.88 1.08
CA ALA A 27 -1.10 8.27 2.16
C ALA A 27 -1.01 6.73 2.12
N TRP A 28 -1.08 6.10 0.95
CA TRP A 28 -0.87 4.66 0.81
C TRP A 28 0.54 4.25 1.24
N GLY A 29 1.56 5.01 0.85
CA GLY A 29 2.94 4.77 1.29
C GLY A 29 3.08 4.76 2.81
N LEU A 30 2.48 5.75 3.50
CA LEU A 30 2.49 5.83 4.96
C LEU A 30 1.75 4.66 5.60
N LEU A 31 0.58 4.28 5.09
CA LEU A 31 -0.19 3.13 5.59
C LEU A 31 0.59 1.82 5.47
N LEU A 32 1.28 1.62 4.34
CA LEU A 32 2.11 0.42 4.13
C LEU A 32 3.27 0.35 5.13
N GLN A 33 3.90 1.49 5.45
CA GLN A 33 4.93 1.55 6.48
C GLN A 33 4.35 1.28 7.87
N GLN A 34 3.22 1.89 8.21
CA GLN A 34 2.55 1.67 9.49
C GLN A 34 2.17 0.21 9.70
N LEU A 35 1.64 -0.47 8.66
CA LEU A 35 1.34 -1.89 8.71
C LEU A 35 2.59 -2.74 8.99
N LYS A 36 3.74 -2.40 8.38
CA LYS A 36 5.01 -3.10 8.63
C LYS A 36 5.53 -2.90 10.05
N THR A 37 5.32 -1.73 10.64
CA THR A 37 5.74 -1.43 12.01
C THR A 37 4.82 -2.08 13.04
N GLU A 38 3.51 -1.98 12.84
CA GLU A 38 2.53 -2.43 13.84
C GLU A 38 2.13 -3.90 13.71
N VAL A 39 2.30 -4.51 12.53
CA VAL A 39 2.04 -5.92 12.27
C VAL A 39 3.32 -6.53 11.68
N PRO A 40 4.34 -6.85 12.51
CA PRO A 40 5.69 -7.17 12.03
C PRO A 40 5.75 -8.36 11.07
N VAL A 41 4.82 -9.32 11.20
CA VAL A 41 4.72 -10.46 10.28
C VAL A 41 4.45 -10.05 8.83
N THR A 42 3.89 -8.85 8.57
CA THR A 42 3.74 -8.30 7.21
C THR A 42 5.08 -7.98 6.55
N GLN A 43 6.17 -7.82 7.30
CA GLN A 43 7.52 -7.61 6.74
C GLN A 43 8.00 -8.82 5.94
N LEU A 44 7.45 -10.01 6.24
CA LEU A 44 7.72 -11.26 5.54
C LEU A 44 6.80 -11.47 4.32
N CYS A 45 5.86 -10.55 4.07
CA CYS A 45 4.97 -10.56 2.93
C CYS A 45 5.25 -9.37 2.00
N GLN A 46 4.89 -9.53 0.73
CA GLN A 46 4.83 -8.42 -0.21
C GLN A 46 3.47 -7.73 -0.09
N LEU A 47 3.49 -6.47 0.30
CA LEU A 47 2.30 -5.62 0.35
C LEU A 47 2.16 -4.87 -0.98
N GLN A 48 0.98 -4.91 -1.58
CA GLN A 48 0.67 -4.22 -2.83
C GLN A 48 -0.66 -3.48 -2.71
N TRP A 49 -0.65 -2.19 -3.07
CA TRP A 49 -1.87 -1.41 -3.24
C TRP A 49 -2.35 -1.50 -4.68
N VAL A 50 -3.61 -1.89 -4.90
CA VAL A 50 -4.25 -1.93 -6.22
C VAL A 50 -5.05 -0.66 -6.40
N THR A 51 -4.41 0.34 -7.01
CA THR A 51 -4.91 1.73 -7.09
C THR A 51 -6.25 1.89 -7.81
N GLY A 52 -6.59 1.01 -8.75
CA GLY A 52 -7.86 1.06 -9.47
C GLY A 52 -9.07 0.50 -8.68
N ALA A 53 -8.83 -0.32 -7.66
CA ALA A 53 -9.86 -0.93 -6.81
C ALA A 53 -9.82 -0.43 -5.36
N ASP A 54 -8.79 0.36 -5.03
CA ASP A 54 -8.44 0.75 -3.66
C ASP A 54 -8.29 -0.44 -2.71
N ASP A 55 -7.76 -1.57 -3.22
CA ASP A 55 -7.55 -2.78 -2.44
C ASP A 55 -6.11 -2.89 -1.93
N LEU A 56 -5.94 -3.42 -0.71
CA LEU A 56 -4.66 -3.89 -0.20
C LEU A 56 -4.55 -5.40 -0.40
N VAL A 57 -3.55 -5.83 -1.16
CA VAL A 57 -3.20 -7.25 -1.32
C VAL A 57 -1.92 -7.56 -0.55
N ILE A 58 -1.99 -8.58 0.31
CA ILE A 58 -0.86 -9.09 1.11
C ILE A 58 -0.47 -10.46 0.58
N HIS A 59 0.69 -10.53 -0.08
CA HIS A 59 1.24 -11.76 -0.67
C HIS A 59 2.26 -12.39 0.26
N CYS A 60 1.92 -13.54 0.83
CA CYS A 60 2.75 -14.22 1.81
C CYS A 60 3.43 -15.45 1.21
N SER A 61 4.67 -15.71 1.63
CA SER A 61 5.51 -16.77 1.08
C SER A 61 5.06 -18.18 1.48
N ASN A 62 4.38 -18.34 2.62
CA ASN A 62 3.90 -19.63 3.11
C ASN A 62 2.61 -19.51 3.95
N SER A 63 2.00 -20.66 4.24
CA SER A 63 0.73 -20.76 4.99
C SER A 63 0.86 -20.33 6.45
N GLU A 64 1.99 -20.58 7.08
CA GLU A 64 2.23 -20.21 8.48
C GLU A 64 2.14 -18.69 8.67
N ILE A 65 2.86 -17.92 7.83
CA ILE A 65 2.83 -16.46 7.84
C ILE A 65 1.42 -15.94 7.52
N ARG A 66 0.74 -16.55 6.55
CA ARG A 66 -0.65 -16.20 6.20
C ARG A 66 -1.59 -16.40 7.39
N ASP A 67 -1.47 -17.52 8.09
CA ASP A 67 -2.37 -17.86 9.18
C ASP A 67 -2.07 -17.03 10.44
N ALA A 68 -0.80 -16.69 10.69
CA ALA A 68 -0.41 -15.68 11.68
C ALA A 68 -0.98 -14.28 11.37
N LEU A 69 -1.02 -13.89 10.09
CA LEU A 69 -1.67 -12.64 9.66
C LEU A 69 -3.18 -12.65 9.85
N LYS A 70 -3.84 -13.79 9.60
CA LYS A 70 -5.28 -13.92 9.83
C LYS A 70 -5.65 -13.72 11.31
N GLN A 71 -4.80 -14.17 12.24
CA GLN A 71 -5.00 -13.91 13.66
C GLN A 71 -4.91 -12.42 14.02
N GLN A 72 -4.25 -11.62 13.19
CA GLN A 72 -4.13 -10.16 13.35
C GLN A 72 -5.04 -9.38 12.39
N ALA A 73 -5.98 -10.05 11.70
CA ALA A 73 -6.83 -9.43 10.69
C ALA A 73 -7.54 -8.18 11.21
N GLN A 74 -8.10 -8.24 12.43
CA GLN A 74 -8.78 -7.09 13.03
C GLN A 74 -7.86 -5.87 13.20
N LYS A 75 -6.60 -6.09 13.60
CA LYS A 75 -5.60 -5.01 13.72
C LYS A 75 -5.27 -4.42 12.35
N ILE A 76 -5.11 -5.27 11.35
CA ILE A 76 -4.84 -4.85 9.96
C ILE A 76 -6.00 -4.00 9.42
N TYR A 77 -7.26 -4.40 9.65
CA TYR A 77 -8.44 -3.62 9.25
C TYR A 77 -8.54 -2.29 10.00
N GLN A 78 -8.19 -2.24 11.29
CA GLN A 78 -8.23 -1.01 12.06
C GLN A 78 -7.20 0.02 11.59
N LEU A 79 -6.01 -0.45 11.20
CA LEU A 79 -4.92 0.39 10.68
C LEU A 79 -5.19 0.84 9.25
N ASN A 80 -5.85 0.01 8.44
CA ASN A 80 -6.13 0.30 7.05
C ASN A 80 -7.63 0.47 6.77
N LYS A 81 -8.16 1.63 7.19
CA LYS A 81 -9.56 2.03 6.91
C LYS A 81 -9.79 2.54 5.49
N THR A 82 -8.71 2.82 4.77
CA THR A 82 -8.76 3.42 3.43
C THR A 82 -8.97 2.36 2.35
N ALA A 83 -8.52 1.13 2.58
CA ALA A 83 -8.72 0.06 1.62
C ALA A 83 -10.20 -0.37 1.57
N SER A 84 -10.72 -0.52 0.35
CA SER A 84 -12.03 -1.14 0.10
C SER A 84 -12.05 -2.58 0.60
N GLN A 85 -11.00 -3.34 0.29
CA GLN A 85 -10.80 -4.70 0.78
C GLN A 85 -9.34 -4.99 1.15
N ILE A 86 -9.17 -5.95 2.05
CA ILE A 86 -7.86 -6.48 2.44
C ILE A 86 -7.81 -7.97 2.08
N ILE A 87 -6.95 -8.31 1.13
CA ILE A 87 -6.88 -9.64 0.53
C ILE A 87 -5.54 -10.28 0.89
N VAL A 88 -5.55 -11.39 1.62
CA VAL A 88 -4.34 -12.15 1.97
C VAL A 88 -4.21 -13.39 1.08
N ARG A 89 -3.11 -13.52 0.33
CA ARG A 89 -2.86 -14.62 -0.62
C ARG A 89 -1.51 -15.27 -0.37
N LEU A 90 -1.38 -16.52 -0.81
CA LEU A 90 -0.08 -17.19 -0.91
C LEU A 90 0.57 -16.84 -2.25
N SER A 91 1.84 -16.43 -2.21
CA SER A 91 2.67 -16.21 -3.38
C SER A 91 2.82 -17.52 -4.15
N GLY A 92 2.54 -17.50 -5.45
CA GLY A 92 2.57 -18.69 -6.31
C GLY A 92 1.24 -19.43 -6.46
N TYR A 93 0.20 -19.06 -5.71
CA TYR A 93 -1.16 -19.57 -5.94
C TYR A 93 -1.77 -18.83 -7.16
N ARG A 94 -1.39 -19.25 -8.38
CA ARG A 94 -2.24 -18.96 -9.55
C ARG A 94 -3.60 -19.58 -9.24
N ARG A 95 -4.67 -18.79 -9.27
CA ARG A 95 -6.00 -19.37 -9.43
C ARG A 95 -5.96 -20.17 -10.72
N SER A 96 -5.95 -21.49 -10.61
CA SER A 96 -6.49 -22.36 -11.65
C SER A 96 -7.95 -21.96 -11.76
N SER A 97 -8.27 -21.14 -12.75
CA SER A 97 -9.65 -20.91 -13.15
C SER A 97 -10.04 -22.10 -14.03
N ASP A 98 -10.85 -22.98 -13.47
CA ASP A 98 -11.86 -23.72 -14.23
C ASP A 98 -12.94 -22.76 -14.75
#